data_AF-A0A5C8SLE9-F1
#
_entry.id   AF-A0A5C8SLE9-F1
#
_cell.length_a   1.000
_cell.length_b   1.000
_cell.length_c   1.000
_cell.angle_alpha   90.00
_cell.angle_beta   90.00
_cell.angle_gamma   90.00
#
_symmetry.space_group_name_H-M   'P 1'
#
loop_
_entity.id
_entity.type
_entity.pdbx_description
1 polymer ?
#
loop_
_entity_poly.entity_id
_entity_poly.type
_entity_poly.pdbx_seq_one_letter_code
_entity_poly.pdbx_strand_id
1 'polypeptide(L)' 'MVAEAPQFPTTSFVVGQDPQGRWVAVETHGLGGGLFRTRHDALHYAVDLTGHRPDAVVIATDRIELRI' A
#
# COMPACT_ATOMS: atom_id res chain seq x y z
N MET A 1 -33.38 6.47 1.33
CA MET A 1 -32.10 7.12 1.67
C MET A 1 -31.33 6.13 2.53
N VAL A 2 -30.47 5.31 1.93
CA VAL A 2 -29.64 4.40 2.73
C VAL A 2 -28.47 5.22 3.27
N ALA A 3 -28.40 5.35 4.59
CA ALA A 3 -27.24 5.91 5.25
C ALA A 3 -26.09 4.92 5.05
N GLU A 4 -25.14 5.30 4.20
CA GLU A 4 -23.86 4.60 4.06
C GLU A 4 -23.21 4.62 5.45
N ALA A 5 -23.05 3.43 6.05
CA ALA A 5 -22.29 3.26 7.29
C ALA A 5 -20.93 3.97 7.13
N PRO A 6 -20.30 4.47 8.21
CA PRO A 6 -18.93 4.97 8.09
C PRO A 6 -18.10 3.83 7.52
N GLN A 7 -17.77 3.95 6.24
CA GLN A 7 -16.94 2.99 5.56
C GLN A 7 -15.61 3.11 6.28
N PHE A 8 -15.31 2.16 7.17
CA PHE A 8 -13.99 2.08 7.79
C PHE A 8 -12.99 2.30 6.67
N PRO A 9 -12.07 3.28 6.78
CA PRO A 9 -11.19 3.63 5.70
C PRO A 9 -10.58 2.33 5.21
N THR A 10 -10.96 1.96 4.00
CA THR A 10 -10.52 0.71 3.40
C THR A 10 -9.01 0.84 3.35
N THR A 11 -8.31 0.08 4.19
CA THR A 11 -6.86 0.10 4.24
C THR A 11 -6.39 -0.22 2.83
N SER A 12 -5.71 0.75 2.21
CA SER A 12 -5.23 0.63 0.84
C SER A 12 -3.74 0.91 0.85
N PHE A 13 -2.99 0.18 0.06
CA PHE A 13 -1.55 0.30 -0.02
C PHE A 13 -1.13 0.68 -1.43
N VAL A 14 -0.12 1.53 -1.49
CA VAL A 14 0.62 1.85 -2.71
C VAL A 14 1.97 1.17 -2.62
N VAL A 15 2.26 0.31 -3.59
CA VAL A 15 3.54 -0.39 -3.72
C VAL A 15 4.28 0.12 -4.94
N GLY A 16 5.57 0.39 -4.82
CA GLY A 16 6.36 0.88 -5.94
C GLY A 16 7.84 0.96 -5.59
N GLN A 17 8.62 1.57 -6.47
CA GLN A 17 10.07 1.57 -6.34
C GLN A 17 10.60 2.97 -6.03
N ASP A 18 11.49 3.06 -5.05
CA ASP A 18 12.18 4.30 -4.72
C ASP A 18 13.30 4.60 -5.75
N PRO A 19 13.88 5.82 -5.72
CA PRO A 19 14.97 6.15 -6.62
C PRO A 19 16.24 5.32 -6.49
N GLN A 20 16.42 4.62 -5.36
CA GLN A 20 17.56 3.76 -5.05
C GLN A 20 17.32 2.30 -5.49
N GLY A 21 16.15 2.00 -6.07
CA GLY A 21 15.78 0.66 -6.52
C GLY A 21 15.16 -0.23 -5.44
N ARG A 22 14.90 0.30 -4.23
CA ARG A 22 14.22 -0.38 -3.13
C ARG A 22 12.72 -0.34 -3.35
N TRP A 23 12.02 -1.36 -2.86
CA TRP A 23 10.58 -1.40 -2.94
C TRP A 23 9.97 -0.75 -1.70
N VAL A 24 8.93 0.05 -1.90
CA VAL A 24 8.21 0.75 -0.84
C VAL A 24 6.78 0.24 -0.86
N ALA A 25 6.24 -0.10 0.30
CA ALA A 25 4.79 -0.20 0.50
C ALA A 25 4.39 0.89 1.48
N VAL A 26 3.45 1.74 1.11
CA VAL A 26 2.91 2.80 1.97
C VAL A 26 1.39 2.71 1.97
N GLU A 27 0.81 2.74 3.16
CA GLU A 27 -0.63 2.80 3.34
C GLU A 27 -1.13 4.20 2.96
N THR A 28 -2.26 4.28 2.25
CA THR A 28 -2.77 5.53 1.66
C THR A 28 -3.16 6.59 2.69
N HIS A 29 -3.49 6.20 3.91
CA HIS A 29 -3.79 7.11 5.02
C HIS A 29 -2.56 7.42 5.88
N GLY A 30 -1.37 6.95 5.50
CA GLY A 30 -0.12 7.19 6.20
C GLY A 30 -0.01 6.48 7.55
N LEU A 31 -0.87 5.49 7.81
CA LEU A 31 -0.91 4.79 9.10
C LEU A 31 0.20 3.72 9.23
N GLY A 32 0.80 3.32 8.11
CA GLY A 32 1.85 2.31 8.09
C GLY A 32 2.55 2.20 6.75
N GLY A 33 3.73 1.59 6.76
CA GLY A 33 4.51 1.36 5.55
C GLY A 33 5.86 0.72 5.86
N GLY A 34 6.60 0.40 4.81
CA GLY A 34 7.89 -0.25 4.92
C GLY A 34 8.73 -0.16 3.65
N LEU A 35 10.05 -0.31 3.84
CA LEU A 35 11.02 -0.48 2.78
C LEU A 35 11.39 -1.96 2.68
N PHE A 36 11.35 -2.47 1.45
CA PHE A 36 11.53 -3.87 1.09
C PHE A 36 12.63 -4.01 0.05
N ARG A 37 13.27 -5.18 0.05
CA ARG A 37 14.31 -5.51 -0.93
C ARG A 37 13.73 -5.89 -2.27
N THR A 38 12.53 -6.48 -2.29
CA THR A 38 11.90 -6.98 -3.51
C THR A 38 10.45 -6.54 -3.63
N ARG A 39 9.95 -6.51 -4.88
CA ARG A 39 8.53 -6.27 -5.18
C ARG A 39 7.62 -7.27 -4.48
N HIS A 40 8.08 -8.52 -4.42
CA HIS A 40 7.31 -9.62 -3.88
C HIS A 40 7.07 -9.43 -2.38
N ASP A 41 8.12 -9.06 -1.63
CA ASP A 41 7.99 -8.77 -0.19
C ASP A 41 7.06 -7.57 0.08
N ALA A 42 7.19 -6.49 -0.71
CA ALA A 42 6.34 -5.30 -0.56
C ALA A 42 4.87 -5.59 -0.87
N LEU A 43 4.61 -6.40 -1.90
CA LEU A 43 3.26 -6.85 -2.24
C LEU A 43 2.71 -7.78 -1.17
N HIS A 44 3.48 -8.76 -0.69
CA HIS A 44 3.03 -9.67 0.37
C HIS A 44 2.61 -8.90 1.62
N TYR A 45 3.43 -7.95 2.07
CA TYR A 45 3.10 -7.09 3.20
C TYR A 45 1.79 -6.32 3.01
N ALA A 46 1.60 -5.70 1.84
CA ALA A 46 0.40 -4.95 1.51
C ALA A 46 -0.85 -5.85 1.40
N VAL A 47 -0.71 -7.03 0.80
CA VAL A 47 -1.80 -8.01 0.61
C VAL A 47 -2.23 -8.59 1.96
N ASP A 48 -1.28 -8.98 2.81
CA ASP A 48 -1.55 -9.54 4.14
C ASP A 48 -2.32 -8.53 5.01
N LEU A 49 -1.92 -7.25 4.99
CA LEU A 49 -2.56 -6.19 5.77
C LEU A 49 -3.93 -5.75 5.23
N THR A 50 -4.19 -5.97 3.94
CA THR A 50 -5.47 -5.65 3.31
C THR A 50 -6.44 -6.82 3.29
N GLY A 51 -6.06 -7.97 3.85
CA GLY A 51 -6.87 -9.18 3.86
C GLY A 51 -7.06 -9.79 2.47
N HIS A 52 -6.01 -9.77 1.63
CA HIS A 52 -6.01 -10.31 0.27
C HIS A 52 -7.02 -9.66 -0.69
N ARG A 53 -7.38 -8.41 -0.44
CA ARG A 53 -8.28 -7.68 -1.32
C ARG A 53 -7.58 -7.24 -2.60
N PRO A 54 -8.06 -7.63 -3.79
CA PRO A 54 -7.39 -7.32 -5.05
C PRO A 54 -7.38 -5.82 -5.36
N ASP A 55 -8.40 -5.07 -4.91
CA ASP A 55 -8.52 -3.62 -5.16
C ASP A 55 -7.88 -2.75 -4.07
N ALA A 56 -7.26 -3.37 -3.05
CA ALA A 56 -6.67 -2.64 -1.93
C ALA A 56 -5.17 -2.38 -2.12
N VAL A 57 -4.53 -2.95 -3.14
CA VAL A 57 -3.10 -2.76 -3.41
C VAL A 57 -2.90 -2.20 -4.81
N VAL A 58 -2.41 -0.97 -4.89
CA VAL A 58 -2.08 -0.30 -6.14
C VAL A 58 -0.58 -0.34 -6.36
N ILE A 59 -0.14 -0.73 -7.56
CA ILE A 59 1.27 -0.68 -7.93
C ILE A 59 1.54 0.62 -8.67
N ALA A 60 2.35 1.49 -8.09
CA ALA A 60 2.80 2.72 -8.73
C ALA A 60 3.80 2.39 -9.84
N THR A 61 3.52 2.89 -11.04
CA THR A 61 4.47 2.87 -12.16
C THR A 61 5.56 3.93 -11.98
N ASP A 62 5.23 5.02 -11.29
CA ASP A 62 6.15 6.10 -10.93
C ASP A 62 6.96 5.79 -9.68
N ARG A 63 8.08 6.51 -9.52
CA ARG A 63 8.91 6.40 -8.32
C ARG A 63 8.16 6.93 -7.11
N ILE A 64 8.11 6.12 -6.06
CA ILE A 64 7.50 6.49 -4.79
C ILE A 64 8.53 6.44 -3.68
N GLU A 65 8.48 7.46 -2.83
CA GLU A 65 9.33 7.57 -1.65
C GLU A 65 8.47 7.34 -0.41
N LEU A 66 9.01 6.58 0.55
CA LEU A 66 8.39 6.47 1.86
C LEU A 66 8.64 7.77 2.61
N ARG A 67 7.58 8.55 2.79
CA ARG A 67 7.60 9.81 3.54
C ARG A 67 7.08 9.47 4.93
N ILE A 68 7.99 9.19 5.87
CA ILE A 68 7.69 8.95 7.29
C ILE A 68 7.65 10.26 8.07
#